data_AF-A0AA37NTB0-F1
#
_entry.id   AF-A0AA37NTB0-F1
#
_cell.length_a   1.000
_cell.length_b   1.000
_cell.length_c   1.000
_cell.angle_alpha   90.00
_cell.angle_beta   90.00
_cell.angle_gamma   90.00
#
_symmetry.space_group_name_H-M   'P 1'
#
loop_
_entity.id
_entity.type
_entity.pdbx_description
1 polymer ?
#
loop_
_entity_poly.entity_id
_entity_poly.type
_entity_poly.pdbx_seq_one_letter_code
_entity_poly.pdbx_strand_id
1 'polypeptide(L)'
;MRYISTSTATVDDLKKQAKKLQRKGGGKHADLLNRVARSAGYDHWHHVTLCLKETEERAGFGKLNAELDIIVRAAHAGETRIIITGPEMVTVPLVLFTSQGDAWMLDANEDMAICLIWQGEALPRNIRDAGRNIEIDWDGSFALNGESFAVDTDHPEIGRRVIFGYPLQELRQAIDRAQSFDKRAHTIFGQDGAEDLTRELIEHLVAQGWEREALENGAHEGARYSPNRNSLLYPAITDLDFDDEEDGGSTKSLT
;
A
#
# COMPACT_ATOMS: atom_id res chain seq x y z
N MET A 1 -27.05 -20.83 3.03
CA MET A 1 -25.89 -21.72 2.80
C MET A 1 -25.10 -21.82 4.09
N ARG A 2 -24.76 -23.03 4.53
CA ARG A 2 -24.00 -23.29 5.77
C ARG A 2 -22.51 -23.26 5.45
N TYR A 3 -21.72 -22.47 6.19
CA TYR A 3 -20.27 -22.46 6.06
C TYR A 3 -19.66 -23.83 6.43
N ILE A 4 -18.71 -24.29 5.60
CA ILE A 4 -17.90 -25.48 5.82
C ILE A 4 -16.43 -25.04 5.69
N SER A 5 -15.58 -25.38 6.66
CA SER A 5 -14.15 -25.13 6.54
C SER A 5 -13.58 -25.94 5.37
N THR A 6 -13.14 -25.27 4.31
CA THR A 6 -12.70 -25.89 3.05
C THR A 6 -11.28 -25.47 2.73
N SER A 7 -10.37 -26.44 2.54
CA SER A 7 -8.99 -26.17 2.10
C SER A 7 -8.81 -26.40 0.60
N THR A 8 -7.74 -25.85 0.03
CA THR A 8 -7.32 -26.11 -1.36
C THR A 8 -7.14 -27.60 -1.64
N ALA A 9 -6.58 -28.36 -0.69
CA ALA A 9 -6.44 -29.81 -0.77
C ALA A 9 -7.81 -30.50 -0.89
N THR A 10 -8.81 -30.07 -0.10
CA THR A 10 -10.18 -30.57 -0.22
C THR A 10 -10.76 -30.27 -1.61
N VAL A 11 -10.61 -29.06 -2.12
CA VAL A 11 -11.10 -28.68 -3.46
C VAL A 11 -10.45 -29.54 -4.54
N ASP A 12 -9.14 -29.78 -4.46
CA ASP A 12 -8.42 -30.59 -5.43
C ASP A 12 -8.83 -32.06 -5.38
N ASP A 13 -9.10 -32.61 -4.21
CA ASP A 13 -9.61 -33.96 -4.07
C ASP A 13 -11.03 -34.09 -4.64
N LEU A 14 -11.91 -33.09 -4.46
CA LEU A 14 -13.22 -33.07 -5.10
C LEU A 14 -13.11 -32.99 -6.64
N LYS A 15 -12.18 -32.17 -7.16
CA LYS A 15 -11.89 -32.11 -8.62
C LYS A 15 -11.39 -33.46 -9.14
N LYS A 16 -10.47 -34.13 -8.42
CA LYS A 16 -9.96 -35.47 -8.78
C LYS A 16 -11.07 -36.51 -8.79
N GLN A 17 -11.98 -36.48 -7.82
CA GLN A 17 -13.14 -37.37 -7.77
C GLN A 17 -14.07 -37.14 -8.97
N ALA A 18 -14.40 -35.89 -9.31
CA ALA A 18 -15.21 -35.57 -10.47
C ALA A 18 -14.57 -36.05 -11.79
N LYS A 19 -13.26 -35.85 -11.96
CA LYS A 19 -12.50 -36.39 -13.11
C LYS A 19 -12.54 -37.92 -13.18
N LYS A 20 -12.41 -38.60 -12.03
CA LYS A 20 -12.49 -40.07 -11.97
C LYS A 20 -13.87 -40.59 -12.38
N LEU A 21 -14.94 -39.92 -11.97
CA LEU A 21 -16.31 -40.23 -12.40
C LEU A 21 -16.49 -40.02 -13.91
N GLN A 22 -15.98 -38.91 -14.44
CA GLN A 22 -16.06 -38.59 -15.87
C GLN A 22 -15.36 -39.65 -16.73
N ARG A 23 -14.18 -40.12 -16.32
CA ARG A 23 -13.44 -41.17 -17.02
C ARG A 23 -14.16 -42.52 -17.03
N LYS A 24 -14.97 -42.81 -16.00
CA LYS A 24 -15.67 -44.10 -15.86
C LYS A 24 -17.04 -44.14 -16.52
N GLY A 25 -17.76 -43.01 -16.56
CA GLY A 25 -19.16 -42.98 -16.98
C GLY A 25 -19.54 -41.85 -17.94
N GLY A 26 -18.58 -41.03 -18.39
CA GLY A 26 -18.85 -39.87 -19.23
C GLY A 26 -19.61 -38.76 -18.49
N GLY A 27 -20.23 -37.85 -19.26
CA GLY A 27 -21.03 -36.73 -18.74
C GLY A 27 -20.30 -35.38 -18.69
N LYS A 28 -21.07 -34.31 -18.46
CA LYS A 28 -20.56 -32.94 -18.35
C LYS A 28 -19.83 -32.76 -17.02
N HIS A 29 -18.62 -32.20 -17.09
CA HIS A 29 -17.76 -32.03 -15.91
C HIS A 29 -18.40 -31.18 -14.81
N ALA A 30 -19.12 -30.11 -15.18
CA ALA A 30 -19.81 -29.23 -14.24
C ALA A 30 -20.88 -29.95 -13.39
N ASP A 31 -21.65 -30.85 -14.02
CA ASP A 31 -22.67 -31.64 -13.31
C ASP A 31 -22.03 -32.63 -12.33
N LEU A 32 -20.89 -33.20 -12.72
CA LEU A 32 -20.10 -34.09 -11.87
C LEU A 32 -19.49 -33.35 -10.67
N LEU A 33 -19.02 -32.11 -10.86
CA LEU A 33 -18.55 -31.27 -9.76
C LEU A 33 -19.68 -30.96 -8.77
N ASN A 34 -20.88 -30.63 -9.26
CA ASN A 34 -22.05 -30.43 -8.40
C ASN A 34 -22.43 -31.70 -7.63
N ARG A 35 -22.38 -32.87 -8.29
CA ARG A 35 -22.66 -34.16 -7.65
C ARG A 35 -21.66 -34.48 -6.54
N VAL A 36 -20.37 -34.29 -6.81
CA VAL A 36 -19.30 -34.53 -5.83
C VAL A 36 -19.39 -33.55 -4.67
N ALA A 37 -19.67 -32.27 -4.94
CA ALA A 37 -19.91 -31.26 -3.92
C ALA A 37 -21.07 -31.67 -2.99
N ARG A 38 -22.21 -32.12 -3.55
CA ARG A 38 -23.36 -32.61 -2.77
C ARG A 38 -23.04 -33.83 -1.92
N SER A 39 -22.27 -34.79 -2.45
CA SER A 39 -21.84 -35.94 -1.65
C SER A 39 -20.91 -35.57 -0.49
N ALA A 40 -20.21 -34.43 -0.59
CA ALA A 40 -19.34 -33.92 0.45
C ALA A 40 -20.05 -32.92 1.41
N GLY A 41 -21.38 -32.78 1.30
CA GLY A 41 -22.17 -31.93 2.20
C GLY A 41 -22.36 -30.48 1.76
N TYR A 42 -21.88 -30.10 0.57
CA TYR A 42 -22.11 -28.78 -0.02
C TYR A 42 -23.39 -28.77 -0.87
N ASP A 43 -23.93 -27.60 -1.19
CA ASP A 43 -25.17 -27.50 -2.00
C ASP A 43 -24.90 -27.69 -3.50
N HIS A 44 -23.78 -27.15 -3.98
CA HIS A 44 -23.28 -27.24 -5.35
C HIS A 44 -21.82 -26.78 -5.41
N TRP A 45 -21.17 -26.90 -6.57
CA TRP A 45 -19.76 -26.54 -6.74
C TRP A 45 -19.44 -25.09 -6.34
N HIS A 46 -20.32 -24.15 -6.67
CA HIS A 46 -20.12 -22.76 -6.27
C HIS A 46 -20.14 -22.55 -4.74
N HIS A 47 -20.83 -23.40 -3.96
CA HIS A 47 -20.79 -23.35 -2.49
C HIS A 47 -19.41 -23.79 -1.98
N VAL A 48 -18.76 -24.77 -2.62
CA VAL A 48 -17.37 -25.17 -2.33
C VAL A 48 -16.41 -23.99 -2.54
N THR A 49 -16.54 -23.26 -3.65
CA THR A 49 -15.66 -22.12 -3.95
C THR A 49 -15.86 -20.96 -2.97
N LEU A 50 -17.10 -20.70 -2.55
CA LEU A 50 -17.40 -19.68 -1.54
C LEU A 50 -16.83 -20.08 -0.16
N CYS A 51 -16.98 -21.34 0.24
CA CYS A 51 -16.42 -21.84 1.49
C CYS A 51 -14.89 -21.82 1.52
N LEU A 52 -14.22 -22.12 0.39
CA LEU A 52 -12.77 -21.98 0.27
C LEU A 52 -12.36 -20.51 0.47
N LYS A 53 -12.99 -19.59 -0.27
CA LYS A 53 -12.73 -18.15 -0.16
C LYS A 53 -12.91 -17.65 1.28
N GLU A 54 -14.01 -18.01 1.91
CA GLU A 54 -14.28 -17.61 3.31
C GLU A 54 -13.29 -18.26 4.31
N THR A 55 -12.74 -19.44 3.99
CA THR A 55 -11.68 -20.07 4.81
C THR A 55 -10.34 -19.36 4.64
N GLU A 56 -10.01 -18.93 3.41
CA GLU A 56 -8.79 -18.17 3.12
C GLU A 56 -8.84 -16.76 3.75
N GLU A 57 -9.99 -16.10 3.70
CA GLU A 57 -10.23 -14.81 4.37
C GLU A 57 -10.05 -14.94 5.89
N ARG A 58 -10.62 -15.97 6.52
CA ARG A 58 -10.44 -16.26 7.95
C ARG A 58 -8.99 -16.60 8.32
N ALA A 59 -8.21 -17.19 7.41
CA ALA A 59 -6.79 -17.45 7.64
C ALA A 59 -5.93 -16.19 7.56
N GLY A 60 -6.42 -15.11 6.92
CA GLY A 60 -5.70 -13.85 6.76
C GLY A 60 -5.30 -13.22 8.09
N PHE A 61 -6.18 -13.26 9.10
CA PHE A 61 -5.90 -12.73 10.43
C PHE A 61 -4.73 -13.44 11.13
N GLY A 62 -4.63 -14.76 10.99
CA GLY A 62 -3.50 -15.53 11.53
C GLY A 62 -2.17 -15.15 10.88
N LYS A 63 -2.16 -14.90 9.57
CA LYS A 63 -0.97 -14.46 8.84
C LYS A 63 -0.57 -13.03 9.20
N LEU A 64 -1.53 -12.11 9.30
CA LEU A 64 -1.26 -10.74 9.75
C LEU A 64 -0.62 -10.72 11.13
N ASN A 65 -1.17 -11.50 12.09
CA ASN A 65 -0.58 -11.61 13.42
C ASN A 65 0.85 -12.15 13.41
N ALA A 66 1.15 -13.12 12.52
CA ALA A 66 2.51 -13.63 12.38
C ALA A 66 3.50 -12.55 11.90
N GLU A 67 3.10 -11.72 10.94
CA GLU A 67 3.93 -10.58 10.47
C GLU A 67 4.09 -9.49 11.55
N LEU A 68 3.03 -9.20 12.32
CA LEU A 68 3.11 -8.29 13.47
C LEU A 68 4.08 -8.82 14.54
N ASP A 69 4.06 -10.12 14.82
CA ASP A 69 4.99 -10.74 15.76
C ASP A 69 6.44 -10.72 15.26
N ILE A 70 6.64 -10.77 13.94
CA ILE A 70 7.98 -10.61 13.34
C ILE A 70 8.49 -9.19 13.56
N ILE A 71 7.66 -8.17 13.32
CA ILE A 71 8.03 -6.76 13.46
C ILE A 71 8.28 -6.40 14.93
N VAL A 72 7.42 -6.83 15.85
CA VAL A 72 7.60 -6.62 17.29
C VAL A 72 8.90 -7.24 17.78
N ARG A 73 9.23 -8.46 17.33
CA ARG A 73 10.50 -9.11 17.67
C ARG A 73 11.71 -8.35 17.11
N ALA A 74 11.63 -7.88 15.87
CA ALA A 74 12.69 -7.10 15.24
C ALA A 74 12.93 -5.77 15.99
N ALA A 75 11.87 -5.05 16.38
CA ALA A 75 11.98 -3.84 17.19
C ALA A 75 12.66 -4.07 18.53
N HIS A 76 12.26 -5.10 19.28
CA HIS A 76 12.95 -5.45 20.54
C HIS A 76 14.42 -5.84 20.34
N ALA A 77 14.77 -6.38 19.16
CA ALA A 77 16.15 -6.67 18.80
C ALA A 77 16.94 -5.44 18.32
N GLY A 78 16.29 -4.27 18.18
CA GLY A 78 16.89 -3.06 17.62
C GLY A 78 17.13 -3.13 16.11
N GLU A 79 16.45 -4.06 15.42
CA GLU A 79 16.58 -4.26 13.98
C GLU A 79 15.63 -3.34 13.22
N THR A 80 16.15 -2.68 12.19
CA THR A 80 15.33 -1.95 11.22
C THR A 80 14.77 -2.92 10.19
N ARG A 81 13.44 -2.90 9.99
CA ARG A 81 12.74 -3.80 9.06
C ARG A 81 11.49 -3.14 8.52
N ILE A 82 11.16 -3.41 7.26
CA ILE A 82 9.93 -2.94 6.59
C ILE A 82 9.29 -4.14 5.88
N ILE A 83 7.99 -4.33 6.06
CA ILE A 83 7.17 -5.40 5.46
C ILE A 83 5.93 -4.76 4.85
N ILE A 84 5.54 -5.20 3.65
CA ILE A 84 4.26 -4.85 3.04
C ILE A 84 3.39 -6.11 3.06
N THR A 85 2.20 -6.02 3.64
CA THR A 85 1.31 -7.17 3.74
C THR A 85 0.72 -7.53 2.37
N GLY A 86 0.54 -8.82 2.11
CA GLY A 86 -0.06 -9.30 0.87
C GLY A 86 -1.58 -9.41 0.92
N PRO A 87 -2.24 -9.55 -0.25
CA PRO A 87 -3.69 -9.69 -0.36
C PRO A 87 -4.24 -10.96 0.32
N GLU A 88 -3.37 -11.93 0.62
CA GLU A 88 -3.70 -13.15 1.37
C GLU A 88 -3.84 -12.93 2.88
N MET A 89 -3.55 -11.72 3.36
CA MET A 89 -3.66 -11.31 4.77
C MET A 89 -4.78 -10.29 4.97
N VAL A 90 -4.75 -9.21 4.18
CA VAL A 90 -5.67 -8.07 4.23
C VAL A 90 -5.95 -7.59 2.81
N THR A 91 -7.16 -7.07 2.56
CA THR A 91 -7.55 -6.61 1.21
C THR A 91 -6.78 -5.36 0.79
N VAL A 92 -6.48 -4.48 1.74
CA VAL A 92 -5.67 -3.28 1.54
C VAL A 92 -4.27 -3.56 2.07
N PRO A 93 -3.21 -3.43 1.27
CA PRO A 93 -1.84 -3.60 1.75
C PRO A 93 -1.49 -2.60 2.85
N LEU A 94 -0.97 -3.11 3.97
CA LEU A 94 -0.46 -2.33 5.09
C LEU A 94 1.07 -2.32 5.04
N VAL A 95 1.66 -1.25 5.57
CA VAL A 95 3.11 -1.16 5.77
C VAL A 95 3.41 -1.36 7.25
N LEU A 96 4.17 -2.41 7.57
CA LEU A 96 4.68 -2.63 8.92
C LEU A 96 6.16 -2.26 8.94
N PHE A 97 6.62 -1.48 9.91
CA PHE A 97 8.03 -1.21 10.04
C PHE A 97 8.50 -1.07 11.48
N THR A 98 9.80 -1.24 11.67
CA THR A 98 10.52 -0.97 12.91
C THR A 98 11.78 -0.17 12.63
N SER A 99 12.10 0.75 13.53
CA SER A 99 13.36 1.48 13.56
C SER A 99 13.57 2.11 14.94
N GLN A 100 14.82 2.20 15.39
CA GLN A 100 15.19 2.82 16.68
C GLN A 100 14.44 2.24 17.90
N GLY A 101 14.00 0.99 17.84
CA GLY A 101 13.25 0.33 18.91
C GLY A 101 11.74 0.62 18.91
N ASP A 102 11.27 1.44 17.97
CA ASP A 102 9.85 1.68 17.73
C ASP A 102 9.32 0.77 16.62
N ALA A 103 8.02 0.47 16.65
CA ALA A 103 7.35 -0.27 15.60
C ALA A 103 5.98 0.33 15.28
N TRP A 104 5.62 0.30 13.99
CA TRP A 104 4.42 0.93 13.46
C TRP A 104 3.74 0.05 12.43
N MET A 105 2.42 0.18 12.32
CA MET A 105 1.59 -0.32 11.23
C MET A 105 0.89 0.87 10.56
N LEU A 106 0.95 0.95 9.24
CA LEU A 106 0.41 2.06 8.46
C LEU A 106 -0.59 1.58 7.40
N ASP A 107 -1.68 2.34 7.21
CA ASP A 107 -2.47 2.31 5.99
C ASP A 107 -2.02 3.43 5.06
N ALA A 108 -1.41 3.05 3.94
CA ALA A 108 -0.85 3.98 2.98
C ALA A 108 -1.91 4.75 2.14
N ASN A 109 -3.15 4.27 2.10
CA ASN A 109 -4.23 4.91 1.36
C ASN A 109 -4.96 5.96 2.22
N GLU A 110 -5.18 5.64 3.48
CA GLU A 110 -5.91 6.51 4.42
C GLU A 110 -4.99 7.38 5.28
N ASP A 111 -3.67 7.24 5.14
CA ASP A 111 -2.65 7.95 5.93
C ASP A 111 -2.81 7.70 7.45
N MET A 112 -3.31 6.50 7.80
CA MET A 112 -3.56 6.07 9.18
C MET A 112 -2.39 5.28 9.74
N ALA A 113 -2.16 5.41 11.05
CA ALA A 113 -1.10 4.72 11.76
C ALA A 113 -1.60 4.06 13.05
N ILE A 114 -0.94 2.98 13.44
CA ILE A 114 -0.97 2.42 14.79
C ILE A 114 0.47 2.25 15.27
N CYS A 115 0.74 2.70 16.48
CA CYS A 115 2.00 2.40 17.15
C CYS A 115 1.93 1.01 17.79
N LEU A 116 2.85 0.13 17.42
CA LEU A 116 2.96 -1.24 17.96
C LEU A 116 3.94 -1.29 19.14
N ILE A 117 5.03 -0.53 19.05
CA ILE A 117 6.03 -0.36 20.10
C ILE A 117 6.45 1.11 20.11
N TRP A 118 6.46 1.72 21.30
CA TRP A 118 6.93 3.07 21.52
C TRP A 118 8.04 3.08 22.56
N GLN A 119 9.22 3.59 22.19
CA GLN A 119 10.41 3.66 23.02
C GLN A 119 10.79 2.31 23.65
N GLY A 120 10.59 1.21 22.90
CA GLY A 120 10.85 -0.15 23.33
C GLY A 120 9.72 -0.83 24.12
N GLU A 121 8.66 -0.10 24.47
CA GLU A 121 7.49 -0.63 25.18
C GLU A 121 6.38 -1.04 24.21
N ALA A 122 5.89 -2.28 24.35
CA ALA A 122 4.85 -2.81 23.46
C ALA A 122 3.46 -2.26 23.83
N LEU A 123 2.74 -1.78 22.82
CA LEU A 123 1.40 -1.22 22.98
C LEU A 123 0.30 -2.23 22.61
N PRO A 124 -0.94 -2.07 23.13
CA PRO A 124 -2.06 -2.91 22.75
C PRO A 124 -2.34 -2.87 21.25
N ARG A 125 -2.50 -4.05 20.63
CA ARG A 125 -2.90 -4.16 19.23
C ARG A 125 -4.42 -4.06 19.14
N ASN A 126 -4.95 -2.95 18.68
CA ASN A 126 -6.40 -2.77 18.50
C ASN A 126 -6.89 -3.40 17.18
N ILE A 127 -6.58 -4.69 16.98
CA ILE A 127 -6.90 -5.45 15.77
C ILE A 127 -7.76 -6.66 16.17
N ARG A 128 -8.90 -6.83 15.50
CA ARG A 128 -9.88 -7.88 15.82
C ARG A 128 -10.24 -8.69 14.58
N ASP A 129 -10.40 -10.00 14.78
CA ASP A 129 -10.97 -10.89 13.77
C ASP A 129 -12.50 -10.79 13.80
N ALA A 130 -13.08 -10.16 12.79
CA ALA A 130 -14.54 -10.08 12.59
C ALA A 130 -15.06 -11.20 11.67
N GLY A 131 -14.29 -12.27 11.48
CA GLY A 131 -14.61 -13.44 10.70
C GLY A 131 -14.39 -13.25 9.20
N ARG A 132 -15.14 -12.35 8.57
CA ARG A 132 -14.98 -12.07 7.12
C ARG A 132 -13.97 -10.98 6.82
N ASN A 133 -13.75 -10.09 7.78
CA ASN A 133 -12.83 -8.98 7.67
C ASN A 133 -11.98 -8.90 8.94
N ILE A 134 -10.86 -8.20 8.83
CA ILE A 134 -10.06 -7.78 9.98
C ILE A 134 -10.47 -6.35 10.29
N GLU A 135 -10.91 -6.11 11.51
CA GLU A 135 -11.20 -4.77 12.01
C GLU A 135 -9.93 -4.21 12.66
N ILE A 136 -9.50 -3.05 12.18
CA ILE A 136 -8.38 -2.30 12.72
C ILE A 136 -8.93 -1.00 13.27
N ASP A 137 -8.78 -0.80 14.58
CA ASP A 137 -9.13 0.44 15.25
C ASP A 137 -7.88 1.33 15.28
N TRP A 138 -7.76 2.15 14.24
CA TRP A 138 -6.65 3.06 14.03
C TRP A 138 -6.59 4.10 15.15
N ASP A 139 -5.39 4.35 15.68
CA ASP A 139 -5.18 5.26 16.81
C ASP A 139 -4.57 6.60 16.41
N GLY A 140 -4.41 6.87 15.11
CA GLY A 140 -3.89 8.13 14.63
C GLY A 140 -3.64 8.19 13.13
N SER A 141 -3.08 9.32 12.70
CA SER A 141 -2.61 9.56 11.34
C SER A 141 -1.10 9.77 11.29
N PHE A 142 -0.52 9.61 10.11
CA PHE A 142 0.88 9.92 9.86
C PHE A 142 1.06 10.80 8.63
N ALA A 143 2.19 11.48 8.59
CA ALA A 143 2.68 12.17 7.41
C ALA A 143 4.20 12.04 7.33
N LEU A 144 4.72 11.91 6.11
CA LEU A 144 6.15 12.04 5.86
C LEU A 144 6.42 13.50 5.48
N ASN A 145 7.35 14.17 6.15
CA ASN A 145 7.69 15.56 5.86
C ASN A 145 9.20 15.70 5.77
N GLY A 146 9.75 15.64 4.55
CA GLY A 146 11.19 15.68 4.32
C GLY A 146 11.92 14.54 5.04
N GLU A 147 12.73 14.85 6.04
CA GLU A 147 13.45 13.86 6.86
C GLU A 147 12.72 13.44 8.13
N SER A 148 11.47 13.85 8.31
CA SER A 148 10.68 13.54 9.50
C SER A 148 9.47 12.65 9.23
N PHE A 149 9.20 11.77 10.20
CA PHE A 149 7.97 11.02 10.34
C PHE A 149 7.10 11.72 11.38
N ALA A 150 6.01 12.34 10.93
CA ALA A 150 5.07 13.02 11.81
C ALA A 150 3.88 12.10 12.10
N VAL A 151 3.43 12.08 13.35
CA VAL A 151 2.23 11.36 13.77
C VAL A 151 1.35 12.26 14.62
N ASP A 152 0.05 12.02 14.54
CA ASP A 152 -0.96 12.56 15.44
C ASP A 152 -1.84 11.41 15.91
N THR A 153 -1.61 10.97 17.15
CA THR A 153 -2.25 9.78 17.73
C THR A 153 -3.10 10.14 18.95
N ASP A 154 -4.14 9.36 19.19
CA ASP A 154 -4.98 9.41 20.38
C ASP A 154 -4.29 8.80 21.61
N HIS A 155 -3.12 8.15 21.44
CA HIS A 155 -2.36 7.55 22.53
C HIS A 155 -1.75 8.65 23.43
N PRO A 156 -2.06 8.70 24.75
CA PRO A 156 -1.67 9.82 25.62
C PRO A 156 -0.16 10.11 25.70
N GLU A 157 0.68 9.09 25.59
CA GLU A 157 2.14 9.25 25.71
C GLU A 157 2.81 9.64 24.38
N ILE A 158 2.19 9.24 23.26
CA ILE A 158 2.68 9.55 21.93
C ILE A 158 2.09 10.91 21.53
N GLY A 159 0.76 11.00 21.41
CA GLY A 159 0.08 12.21 20.98
C GLY A 159 0.60 12.65 19.60
N ARG A 160 0.80 13.96 19.47
CA ARG A 160 1.45 14.56 18.30
C ARG A 160 2.97 14.57 18.44
N ARG A 161 3.67 13.99 17.46
CA ARG A 161 5.14 13.90 17.42
C ARG A 161 5.71 14.12 16.03
N VAL A 162 6.97 14.54 16.01
CA VAL A 162 7.83 14.61 14.83
C VAL A 162 9.09 13.81 15.16
N ILE A 163 9.33 12.75 14.40
CA ILE A 163 10.36 11.75 14.67
C ILE A 163 11.38 11.78 13.54
N PHE A 164 12.66 11.80 13.89
CA PHE A 164 13.79 11.83 12.95
C PHE A 164 14.61 10.54 13.03
N GLY A 165 15.36 10.24 11.97
CA GLY A 165 16.31 9.12 11.92
C GLY A 165 15.69 7.77 11.51
N TYR A 166 14.39 7.71 11.25
CA TYR A 166 13.78 6.56 10.59
C TYR A 166 14.22 6.45 9.13
N PRO A 167 14.22 5.25 8.52
CA PRO A 167 14.61 5.02 7.12
C PRO A 167 13.52 5.50 6.16
N LEU A 168 13.34 6.82 6.06
CA LEU A 168 12.18 7.38 5.35
C LEU A 168 12.24 7.20 3.84
N GLN A 169 13.43 6.99 3.26
CA GLN A 169 13.54 6.71 1.83
C GLN A 169 12.95 5.34 1.51
N GLU A 170 13.31 4.31 2.26
CA GLU A 170 12.80 2.96 2.15
C GLU A 170 11.32 2.90 2.53
N LEU A 171 10.92 3.65 3.57
CA LEU A 171 9.52 3.74 4.00
C LEU A 171 8.63 4.37 2.91
N ARG A 172 9.09 5.44 2.24
CA ARG A 172 8.40 6.02 1.07
C ARG A 172 8.20 5.00 -0.04
N GLN A 173 9.24 4.26 -0.38
CA GLN A 173 9.15 3.21 -1.41
C GLN A 173 8.14 2.12 -1.02
N ALA A 174 8.06 1.78 0.27
CA ALA A 174 7.09 0.80 0.76
C ALA A 174 5.65 1.33 0.69
N ILE A 175 5.43 2.59 1.12
CA ILE A 175 4.14 3.28 1.02
C ILE A 175 3.69 3.39 -0.44
N ASP A 176 4.55 3.84 -1.35
CA ASP A 176 4.25 3.93 -2.79
C ASP A 176 3.89 2.57 -3.41
N ARG A 177 4.43 1.47 -2.89
CA ARG A 177 4.08 0.11 -3.34
C ARG A 177 2.75 -0.40 -2.74
N ALA A 178 2.42 0.04 -1.53
CA ALA A 178 1.20 -0.32 -0.83
C ALA A 178 -0.02 0.49 -1.30
N GLN A 179 0.19 1.72 -1.78
CA GLN A 179 -0.87 2.58 -2.27
C GLN A 179 -1.59 2.03 -3.50
N SER A 180 -2.90 2.24 -3.52
CA SER A 180 -3.74 2.06 -4.70
C SER A 180 -3.29 2.98 -5.85
N PHE A 181 -3.70 2.63 -7.07
CA PHE A 181 -3.45 3.48 -8.23
C PHE A 181 -4.09 4.86 -8.05
N ASP A 182 -5.34 4.90 -7.57
CA ASP A 182 -6.10 6.15 -7.43
C ASP A 182 -5.45 7.10 -6.42
N LYS A 183 -5.00 6.60 -5.26
CA LYS A 183 -4.27 7.41 -4.26
C LYS A 183 -2.96 7.97 -4.83
N ARG A 184 -2.20 7.16 -5.57
CA ARG A 184 -0.95 7.61 -6.22
C ARG A 184 -1.21 8.67 -7.27
N ALA A 185 -2.21 8.46 -8.13
CA ALA A 185 -2.60 9.42 -9.15
C ALA A 185 -3.02 10.74 -8.51
N HIS A 186 -3.85 10.72 -7.46
CA HIS A 186 -4.24 11.92 -6.73
C HIS A 186 -3.04 12.68 -6.16
N THR A 187 -2.10 11.97 -5.54
CA THR A 187 -0.91 12.59 -4.94
C THR A 187 0.02 13.21 -5.99
N ILE A 188 0.16 12.60 -7.17
CA ILE A 188 1.03 13.09 -8.24
C ILE A 188 0.39 14.26 -8.99
N PHE A 189 -0.87 14.12 -9.41
CA PHE A 189 -1.54 15.11 -10.25
C PHE A 189 -2.17 16.26 -9.44
N GLY A 190 -2.59 16.00 -8.20
CA GLY A 190 -3.15 17.02 -7.33
C GLY A 190 -2.10 18.01 -6.81
N GLN A 191 -0.81 17.64 -6.83
CA GLN A 191 0.26 18.38 -6.16
C GLN A 191 -0.12 18.78 -4.72
N ASP A 192 -0.91 17.95 -4.03
CA ASP A 192 -1.43 18.26 -2.70
C ASP A 192 -0.31 18.37 -1.70
N GLY A 193 -0.29 19.48 -0.96
CA GLY A 193 0.76 19.79 0.00
C GLY A 193 2.11 20.11 -0.65
N ALA A 194 2.19 20.27 -1.97
CA ALA A 194 3.40 20.82 -2.60
C ALA A 194 3.56 22.29 -2.22
N GLU A 195 4.79 22.69 -1.97
CA GLU A 195 5.20 24.02 -1.56
C GLU A 195 5.99 24.68 -2.67
N ASP A 196 5.77 25.98 -2.88
CA ASP A 196 6.56 26.74 -3.84
C ASP A 196 8.01 26.83 -3.33
N LEU A 197 8.97 26.73 -4.26
CA LEU A 197 10.41 26.85 -3.97
C LEU A 197 10.78 28.30 -3.64
N THR A 198 10.32 28.78 -2.49
CA THR A 198 10.71 30.07 -1.91
C THR A 198 12.19 30.06 -1.54
N ARG A 199 12.79 31.24 -1.42
CA ARG A 199 14.20 31.36 -1.04
C ARG A 199 14.49 30.67 0.30
N GLU A 200 13.60 30.85 1.27
CA GLU A 200 13.70 30.27 2.60
C GLU A 200 13.64 28.73 2.54
N LEU A 201 12.74 28.17 1.71
CA LEU A 201 12.65 26.74 1.50
C LEU A 201 13.88 26.17 0.78
N ILE A 202 14.40 26.86 -0.23
CA ILE A 202 15.64 26.47 -0.92
C ILE A 202 16.82 26.44 0.07
N GLU A 203 16.98 27.48 0.89
CA GLU A 203 18.03 27.53 1.91
C GLU A 203 17.89 26.36 2.92
N HIS A 204 16.67 26.02 3.31
CA HIS A 204 16.38 24.88 4.17
C HIS A 204 16.72 23.52 3.52
N LEU A 205 16.28 23.29 2.28
CA LEU A 205 16.55 22.05 1.55
C LEU A 205 18.05 21.86 1.28
N VAL A 206 18.79 22.94 0.97
CA VAL A 206 20.25 22.88 0.82
C VAL A 206 20.92 22.47 2.12
N ALA A 207 20.44 22.94 3.27
CA ALA A 207 20.94 22.50 4.58
C ALA A 207 20.69 21.01 4.85
N GLN A 208 19.68 20.42 4.21
CA GLN A 208 19.38 18.98 4.21
C GLN A 208 20.14 18.20 3.12
N GLY A 209 21.07 18.85 2.41
CA GLY A 209 21.93 18.20 1.42
C GLY A 209 21.41 18.21 -0.02
N TRP A 210 20.33 18.94 -0.32
CA TRP A 210 19.90 19.16 -1.70
C TRP A 210 20.89 20.06 -2.45
N GLU A 211 21.04 19.82 -3.75
CA GLU A 211 21.85 20.68 -4.60
C GLU A 211 21.11 21.99 -4.89
N ARG A 212 21.76 23.11 -4.57
CA ARG A 212 21.22 24.46 -4.80
C ARG A 212 20.86 24.70 -6.27
N GLU A 213 21.75 24.34 -7.18
CA GLU A 213 21.56 24.56 -8.62
C GLU A 213 20.32 23.83 -9.14
N ALA A 214 20.11 22.57 -8.72
CA ALA A 214 18.92 21.80 -9.08
C ALA A 214 17.62 22.44 -8.55
N LEU A 215 17.63 22.98 -7.33
CA LEU A 215 16.46 23.65 -6.74
C LEU A 215 16.15 24.98 -7.43
N GLU A 216 17.18 25.80 -7.72
CA GLU A 216 17.01 27.09 -8.39
C GLU A 216 16.55 26.90 -9.85
N ASN A 217 17.12 25.93 -10.58
CA ASN A 217 16.67 25.56 -11.92
C ASN A 217 15.24 25.01 -11.90
N GLY A 218 14.92 24.13 -10.95
CA GLY A 218 13.56 23.62 -10.77
C GLY A 218 12.55 24.74 -10.50
N ALA A 219 12.88 25.70 -9.64
CA ALA A 219 12.03 26.85 -9.36
C ALA A 219 11.77 27.71 -10.62
N HIS A 220 12.79 27.90 -11.47
CA HIS A 220 12.65 28.58 -12.76
C HIS A 220 11.73 27.82 -13.73
N GLU A 221 11.75 26.50 -13.70
CA GLU A 221 10.89 25.62 -14.50
C GLU A 221 9.48 25.44 -13.90
N GLY A 222 9.16 26.15 -12.82
CA GLY A 222 7.86 26.09 -12.15
C GLY A 222 7.66 24.87 -11.26
N ALA A 223 8.75 24.17 -10.90
CA ALA A 223 8.68 23.04 -9.99
C ALA A 223 8.30 23.48 -8.57
N ARG A 224 7.60 22.58 -7.87
CA ARG A 224 7.19 22.73 -6.47
C ARG A 224 7.76 21.58 -5.66
N TYR A 225 8.13 21.80 -4.42
CA TYR A 225 8.65 20.75 -3.55
C TYR A 225 7.50 19.99 -2.89
N SER A 226 7.54 18.66 -2.89
CA SER A 226 6.60 17.82 -2.14
C SER A 226 7.29 17.26 -0.89
N PRO A 227 6.94 17.72 0.33
CA PRO A 227 7.49 17.18 1.57
C PRO A 227 7.19 15.69 1.76
N ASN A 228 6.01 15.25 1.33
CA ASN A 228 5.58 13.85 1.42
C ASN A 228 6.48 12.94 0.58
N ARG A 229 6.72 13.29 -0.68
CA ARG A 229 7.61 12.52 -1.56
C ARG A 229 9.09 12.80 -1.36
N ASN A 230 9.42 13.89 -0.65
CA ASN A 230 10.75 14.47 -0.60
C ASN A 230 11.34 14.61 -2.01
N SER A 231 10.58 15.23 -2.92
CA SER A 231 10.91 15.35 -4.34
C SER A 231 10.39 16.65 -4.95
N LEU A 232 11.02 17.11 -6.03
CA LEU A 232 10.47 18.17 -6.88
C LEU A 232 9.38 17.61 -7.79
N LEU A 233 8.26 18.33 -7.87
CA LEU A 233 7.14 18.08 -8.76
C LEU A 233 7.11 19.16 -9.83
N TYR A 234 7.32 18.75 -11.08
CA TYR A 234 7.26 19.64 -12.22
C TYR A 234 5.80 19.78 -12.71
N PRO A 235 5.43 20.94 -13.25
CA PRO A 235 4.15 21.09 -13.94
C PRO A 235 4.07 20.08 -15.09
N ALA A 236 2.88 19.53 -15.33
CA ALA A 236 2.67 18.69 -16.50
C ALA A 236 2.97 19.54 -17.74
N ILE A 237 3.81 19.03 -18.65
CA ILE A 237 4.10 19.68 -19.93
C ILE A 237 2.77 19.76 -20.69
N THR A 238 2.18 20.96 -20.72
CA THR A 238 1.11 21.28 -21.66
C THR A 238 1.76 21.57 -23.00
N ASP A 239 2.12 20.53 -23.74
CA ASP A 239 2.55 20.69 -25.12
C ASP A 239 1.34 21.19 -25.92
N LEU A 240 1.43 22.41 -26.47
CA LEU A 240 1.35 22.72 -27.91
C LEU A 240 1.20 24.25 -28.12
N ASP A 241 2.29 25.00 -27.95
CA ASP A 241 2.55 26.15 -28.83
C ASP A 241 3.27 25.58 -30.07
N PHE A 242 2.47 25.07 -31.01
CA PHE A 242 2.95 24.96 -32.39
C PHE A 242 2.98 26.39 -32.92
N ASP A 243 4.18 26.98 -32.99
CA ASP A 243 4.42 28.16 -33.81
C ASP A 243 4.12 27.78 -35.28
N ASP A 244 2.95 28.19 -35.77
CA ASP A 244 2.67 28.30 -37.20
C ASP A 244 3.59 29.41 -37.76
N GLU A 245 4.83 29.05 -38.12
CA GLU A 245 5.61 29.87 -39.06
C GLU A 245 4.96 29.76 -40.45
N GLU A 246 4.04 30.69 -40.74
CA GLU A 246 3.54 30.95 -42.08
C GLU A 246 4.72 31.30 -43.02
N ASP A 247 5.00 30.39 -43.96
CA ASP A 247 5.91 30.54 -45.08
C ASP A 247 5.44 31.66 -46.04
N GLY A 248 5.83 32.90 -45.72
CA GLY A 248 5.64 34.09 -46.55
C GLY A 248 6.88 34.42 -47.37
N GLY A 249 7.16 33.65 -48.44
CA GLY A 249 8.46 33.68 -49.13
C GLY A 249 8.45 33.76 -50.67
N SER A 250 7.58 34.56 -51.29
CA SER A 250 7.74 35.24 -52.59
C SER A 250 8.50 34.52 -53.74
N THR A 251 7.75 33.99 -54.70
CA THR A 251 8.23 33.61 -56.05
C THR A 251 8.89 34.79 -56.78
N LYS A 252 10.16 34.65 -57.19
CA LYS A 252 10.79 35.51 -58.22
C LYS A 252 10.79 34.79 -59.56
N SER A 253 10.13 35.40 -60.54
CA SER A 253 10.19 35.04 -61.95
C SER A 253 11.59 35.26 -62.53
N LEU A 254 12.09 34.27 -63.26
CA LEU A 254 13.25 34.35 -64.14
C LEU A 254 12.84 34.96 -65.49
N THR A 255 13.66 35.88 -65.97
CA THR A 255 13.81 36.19 -67.41
C THR A 255 15.14 35.61 -67.84
#